data_AF-A0A950CTZ2-F1
#
_entry.id   AF-A0A950CTZ2-F1
#
_cell.length_a   1.000
_cell.length_b   1.000
_cell.length_c   1.000
_cell.angle_alpha   90.00
_cell.angle_beta   90.00
_cell.angle_gamma   90.00
#
_symmetry.space_group_name_H-M   'P 1'
#
loop_
_entity.id
_entity.type
_entity.pdbx_description
1 polymer ?
#
loop_
_entity_poly.entity_id
_entity_poly.type
_entity_poly.pdbx_seq_one_letter_code
_entity_poly.pdbx_strand_id
1 'polypeptide(L)'
;MAGGICRPLLCVQGGWRRDRGGITEGRAAATRSEEQRAKLPDRSHSRFETDAAAKAQLASTVRLDSVKQDDFDTVFYPGGHGPIWDLAEDPNSIRLIESFVAANKPIALVCHAPGVLRYVKSPDGKPLVQGKNVTGFTNTEEEEVGLTKVVPFLVEDELKAKGGIFSKTEDWGVHVVTDARLITGQNPASSGPGAQALINLMRNAA
;
A
#
# COMPACT_ATOMS: atom_id res chain seq x y z
N MET A 1 8.49 -33.77 -6.55
CA MET A 1 7.80 -32.74 -7.35
C MET A 1 6.68 -32.17 -6.49
N ALA A 2 6.94 -31.09 -5.75
CA ALA A 2 5.95 -30.48 -4.87
C ALA A 2 5.10 -29.51 -5.70
N GLY A 3 3.83 -29.87 -5.95
CA GLY A 3 2.85 -28.94 -6.49
C GLY A 3 2.58 -27.85 -5.45
N GLY A 4 3.21 -26.69 -5.64
CA GLY A 4 2.93 -25.51 -4.83
C GLY A 4 1.51 -25.04 -5.09
N ILE A 5 0.64 -25.15 -4.09
CA ILE A 5 -0.66 -24.49 -4.11
C ILE A 5 -0.38 -22.98 -4.09
N CYS A 6 -0.64 -22.29 -5.20
CA CYS A 6 -0.56 -20.84 -5.27
C CYS A 6 -1.57 -20.25 -4.27
N ARG A 7 -1.08 -19.64 -3.18
CA ARG A 7 -1.92 -19.00 -2.16
C ARG A 7 -2.33 -17.60 -2.64
N PRO A 8 -3.47 -17.07 -2.17
CA PRO A 8 -3.99 -15.80 -2.66
C PRO A 8 -3.07 -14.60 -2.35
N LEU A 9 -3.29 -13.51 -3.09
CA LEU A 9 -2.78 -12.17 -2.77
C LEU A 9 -3.66 -11.53 -1.69
N LEU A 10 -3.06 -10.99 -0.62
CA LEU A 10 -3.76 -10.15 0.33
C LEU A 10 -3.76 -8.69 -0.14
N CYS A 11 -4.92 -8.03 -0.15
CA CYS A 11 -5.03 -6.59 -0.36
C CYS A 11 -5.47 -5.92 0.95
N VAL A 12 -4.70 -4.94 1.45
CA VAL A 12 -4.97 -4.26 2.73
C VAL A 12 -5.36 -2.81 2.48
N GLN A 13 -6.58 -2.42 2.87
CA GLN A 13 -7.10 -1.08 2.61
C GLN A 13 -7.40 -0.34 3.92
N GLY A 14 -6.89 0.89 4.04
CA GLY A 14 -7.24 1.80 5.14
C GLY A 14 -8.66 2.37 4.98
N GLY A 15 -9.31 2.66 6.11
CA GLY A 15 -10.65 3.21 6.19
C GLY A 15 -10.65 4.51 7.00
N TRP A 16 -10.60 5.65 6.31
CA TRP A 16 -10.76 6.95 6.97
C TRP A 16 -12.22 7.37 7.01
N ARG A 17 -12.76 7.59 8.23
CA ARG A 17 -14.09 8.18 8.45
C ARG A 17 -13.95 9.36 9.42
N ARG A 18 -14.35 10.56 8.99
CA ARG A 18 -14.36 11.76 9.84
C ARG A 18 -15.65 11.80 10.66
N ASP A 19 -15.64 11.21 11.86
CA ASP A 19 -16.69 11.44 12.85
C ASP A 19 -16.23 12.43 13.93
N ARG A 20 -17.11 13.36 14.28
CA ARG A 20 -16.89 14.36 15.32
C ARG A 20 -16.74 13.65 16.69
N GLY A 21 -15.53 13.28 17.09
CA GLY A 21 -15.23 12.96 18.49
C GLY A 21 -14.45 11.68 18.82
N GLY A 22 -13.81 10.99 17.88
CA GLY A 22 -12.90 9.88 18.21
C GLY A 22 -12.78 8.81 17.12
N ILE A 23 -11.61 8.15 17.07
CA ILE A 23 -11.31 7.06 16.15
C ILE A 23 -12.01 5.80 16.67
N THR A 24 -12.96 5.26 15.90
CA THR A 24 -13.48 3.90 16.10
C THR A 24 -13.18 3.08 14.85
N GLU A 25 -12.80 1.81 15.04
CA GLU A 25 -12.51 0.87 13.94
C GLU A 25 -13.69 0.82 12.96
N GLY A 26 -13.49 1.40 11.78
CA GLY A 26 -14.49 1.46 10.73
C GLY A 26 -14.38 0.26 9.79
N ARG A 27 -15.51 -0.41 9.52
CA ARG A 27 -15.62 -1.27 8.34
C ARG A 27 -15.44 -0.42 7.08
N ALA A 28 -14.65 -0.93 6.13
CA ALA A 28 -14.35 -0.27 4.88
C ALA A 28 -15.62 0.09 4.10
N ALA A 29 -15.78 1.37 3.77
CA ALA A 29 -16.68 1.83 2.73
C ALA A 29 -16.04 3.04 2.04
N ALA A 30 -15.70 2.89 0.77
CA ALA A 30 -15.30 4.00 -0.06
C ALA A 30 -16.56 4.78 -0.47
N THR A 31 -16.81 5.94 0.12
CA THR A 31 -17.73 6.93 -0.46
C THR A 31 -16.91 8.12 -0.92
N ARG A 32 -16.58 8.17 -2.22
CA ARG A 32 -16.08 9.38 -2.89
C ARG A 32 -17.25 10.18 -3.46
N SER A 33 -17.09 11.49 -3.62
CA SER A 33 -18.06 12.32 -4.34
C SER A 33 -18.07 11.96 -5.84
N GLU A 34 -19.20 12.16 -6.50
CA GLU A 34 -19.39 11.81 -7.92
C GLU A 34 -18.40 12.53 -8.85
N GLU A 35 -17.94 13.72 -8.46
CA GLU A 35 -17.00 14.55 -9.20
C GLU A 35 -15.58 13.97 -9.26
N GLN A 36 -15.14 13.24 -8.23
CA GLN A 36 -13.84 12.55 -8.20
C GLN A 36 -13.88 11.22 -8.98
N ARG A 37 -15.08 10.65 -9.18
CA ARG A 37 -15.29 9.42 -9.98
C ARG A 37 -15.15 9.66 -11.48
N ALA A 38 -15.36 10.90 -11.93
CA ALA A 38 -15.38 11.27 -13.34
C ALA A 38 -13.99 11.57 -13.96
N LYS A 39 -12.94 11.81 -13.15
CA LYS A 39 -11.65 12.32 -13.66
C LYS A 39 -10.67 11.27 -14.19
N LEU A 40 -10.89 9.97 -13.99
CA LEU A 40 -10.05 8.91 -14.54
C LEU A 40 -10.92 7.73 -15.02
N PRO A 41 -11.35 7.69 -16.29
CA PRO A 41 -11.84 6.45 -16.89
C PRO A 41 -10.64 5.52 -17.13
N ASP A 42 -10.07 5.00 -16.05
CA ASP A 42 -9.06 3.95 -16.10
C ASP A 42 -9.76 2.61 -16.39
N ARG A 43 -9.24 1.84 -17.35
CA ARG A 43 -9.69 0.48 -17.66
C ARG A 43 -9.77 -0.40 -16.41
N SER A 44 -8.91 -0.16 -15.41
CA SER A 44 -8.92 -0.85 -14.12
C SER A 44 -10.22 -0.63 -13.35
N HIS A 45 -10.73 0.60 -13.33
CA HIS A 45 -11.96 0.98 -12.64
C HIS A 45 -13.17 0.36 -13.35
N SER A 46 -13.25 0.49 -14.67
CA SER A 46 -14.32 -0.13 -15.47
C SER A 46 -14.33 -1.66 -15.37
N ARG A 47 -13.14 -2.28 -15.31
CA ARG A 47 -13.02 -3.72 -15.03
C ARG A 47 -13.58 -4.06 -13.65
N PHE A 48 -13.21 -3.33 -12.61
CA PHE A 48 -13.69 -3.58 -11.25
C PHE A 48 -15.22 -3.45 -11.14
N GLU A 49 -15.82 -2.43 -11.76
CA GLU A 49 -17.27 -2.21 -11.73
C GLU A 49 -18.06 -3.40 -12.30
N THR A 50 -17.46 -4.14 -13.24
CA THR A 50 -18.07 -5.32 -13.87
C THR A 50 -17.58 -6.65 -13.26
N ASP A 51 -16.61 -6.63 -12.35
CA ASP A 51 -16.03 -7.80 -11.69
C ASP A 51 -16.81 -8.15 -10.40
N ALA A 52 -17.80 -9.04 -10.53
CA ALA A 52 -18.64 -9.45 -9.40
C ALA A 52 -17.84 -10.13 -8.28
N ALA A 53 -16.77 -10.87 -8.61
CA ALA A 53 -15.96 -11.57 -7.63
C ALA A 53 -15.12 -10.58 -6.80
N ALA A 54 -14.49 -9.61 -7.45
CA ALA A 54 -13.74 -8.56 -6.76
C ALA A 54 -14.65 -7.70 -5.86
N LYS A 55 -15.87 -7.37 -6.33
CA LYS A 55 -16.85 -6.65 -5.51
C LYS A 55 -17.33 -7.46 -4.30
N ALA A 56 -17.54 -8.77 -4.45
CA ALA A 56 -17.92 -9.64 -3.34
C ALA A 56 -16.81 -9.71 -2.26
N GLN A 57 -15.53 -9.76 -2.68
CA GLN A 57 -14.39 -9.71 -1.77
C GLN A 57 -14.30 -8.36 -1.03
N LEU A 58 -14.47 -7.24 -1.75
CA LEU A 58 -14.48 -5.90 -1.12
C LEU A 58 -15.64 -5.74 -0.12
N ALA A 59 -16.81 -6.32 -0.40
CA ALA A 59 -17.96 -6.31 0.50
C ALA A 59 -17.77 -7.18 1.75
N SER A 60 -16.82 -8.12 1.73
CA SER A 60 -16.62 -9.13 2.77
C SER A 60 -15.23 -9.03 3.41
N THR A 61 -14.75 -7.80 3.64
CA THR A 61 -13.46 -7.57 4.29
C THR A 61 -13.45 -8.10 5.73
N VAL A 62 -12.27 -8.58 6.14
CA VAL A 62 -12.01 -9.09 7.49
C VAL A 62 -11.21 -8.05 8.28
N ARG A 63 -11.21 -8.19 9.61
CA ARG A 63 -10.35 -7.37 10.47
C ARG A 63 -8.89 -7.73 10.23
N LEU A 64 -8.01 -6.73 10.28
CA LEU A 64 -6.59 -6.93 10.01
C LEU A 64 -5.92 -7.83 11.06
N ASP A 65 -6.37 -7.77 12.31
CA ASP A 65 -5.88 -8.58 13.43
C ASP A 65 -6.20 -10.08 13.31
N SER A 66 -7.14 -10.48 12.46
CA SER A 66 -7.44 -11.88 12.17
C SER A 66 -6.66 -12.45 10.99
N VAL A 67 -5.85 -11.62 10.31
CA VAL A 67 -5.10 -12.01 9.11
C VAL A 67 -3.72 -12.56 9.49
N LYS A 68 -3.35 -13.71 8.90
CA LYS A 68 -2.02 -14.30 9.06
C LYS A 68 -1.29 -14.28 7.73
N GLN A 69 -0.03 -13.88 7.73
CA GLN A 69 0.77 -13.87 6.49
C GLN A 69 0.86 -15.26 5.85
N ASP A 70 0.81 -16.34 6.64
CA ASP A 70 0.95 -17.70 6.14
C ASP A 70 -0.11 -18.01 5.08
N ASP A 71 -1.31 -17.45 5.21
CA ASP A 71 -2.43 -17.72 4.32
C ASP A 71 -2.27 -17.12 2.90
N PHE A 72 -1.23 -16.30 2.68
CA PHE A 72 -1.03 -15.53 1.45
C PHE A 72 0.41 -15.63 0.93
N ASP A 73 0.61 -15.54 -0.38
CA ASP A 73 1.96 -15.53 -0.96
C ASP A 73 2.62 -14.15 -0.92
N THR A 74 1.80 -13.09 -0.81
CA THR A 74 2.22 -11.69 -0.87
C THR A 74 1.14 -10.78 -0.28
N VAL A 75 1.50 -9.52 -0.04
CA VAL A 75 0.56 -8.47 0.35
C VAL A 75 0.74 -7.21 -0.51
N PHE A 76 -0.39 -6.59 -0.88
CA PHE A 76 -0.45 -5.34 -1.62
C PHE A 76 -1.25 -4.30 -0.81
N TYR A 77 -0.63 -3.14 -0.57
CA TYR A 77 -1.25 -1.99 0.07
C TYR A 77 -1.55 -0.91 -1.00
N PRO A 78 -2.80 -0.78 -1.48
CA PRO A 78 -3.20 0.33 -2.33
C PRO A 78 -3.07 1.66 -1.61
N GLY A 79 -2.92 2.70 -2.42
CA GLY A 79 -2.78 4.08 -1.98
C GLY A 79 -4.07 4.77 -1.52
N GLY A 80 -4.04 6.10 -1.64
CA GLY A 80 -5.02 7.00 -1.05
C GLY A 80 -4.54 7.50 0.30
N HIS A 81 -5.10 8.60 0.78
CA HIS A 81 -4.68 9.25 2.01
C HIS A 81 -4.85 8.38 3.27
N GLY A 82 -5.92 7.58 3.38
CA GLY A 82 -6.26 6.79 4.58
C GLY A 82 -5.09 6.09 5.31
N PRO A 83 -4.31 5.23 4.62
CA PRO A 83 -3.19 4.47 5.20
C PRO A 83 -2.22 5.24 6.10
N ILE A 84 -1.95 6.53 5.82
CA ILE A 84 -1.02 7.32 6.65
C ILE A 84 -1.65 7.86 7.94
N TRP A 85 -2.98 7.74 8.11
CA TRP A 85 -3.66 8.03 9.37
C TRP A 85 -3.91 6.79 10.22
N ASP A 86 -4.34 5.69 9.60
CA ASP A 86 -4.75 4.48 10.32
C ASP A 86 -3.66 3.41 10.31
N LEU A 87 -3.32 2.87 9.14
CA LEU A 87 -2.45 1.70 8.99
C LEU A 87 -1.00 1.98 9.36
N ALA A 88 -0.54 3.23 9.25
CA ALA A 88 0.80 3.64 9.68
C ALA A 88 0.97 3.61 11.19
N GLU A 89 -0.11 3.77 11.95
CA GLU A 89 -0.11 3.82 13.42
C GLU A 89 -0.67 2.52 14.05
N ASP A 90 -1.29 1.64 13.25
CA ASP A 90 -1.87 0.38 13.73
C ASP A 90 -0.77 -0.69 13.98
N PRO A 91 -0.60 -1.18 15.22
CA PRO A 91 0.38 -2.23 15.52
C PRO A 91 0.07 -3.57 14.85
N ASN A 92 -1.18 -3.84 14.43
CA ASN A 92 -1.49 -5.03 13.65
C ASN A 92 -0.95 -4.92 12.21
N SER A 93 -1.12 -3.75 11.58
CA SER A 93 -0.54 -3.46 10.27
C SER A 93 0.98 -3.58 10.27
N ILE A 94 1.63 -2.99 11.29
CA ILE A 94 3.09 -3.10 11.47
C ILE A 94 3.51 -4.57 11.59
N ARG A 95 2.92 -5.32 12.53
CA ARG A 95 3.23 -6.75 12.73
C ARG A 95 2.99 -7.60 11.49
N LEU A 96 1.93 -7.30 10.74
CA LEU A 96 1.62 -8.04 9.52
C LEU A 96 2.74 -7.85 8.51
N ILE A 97 3.15 -6.62 8.22
CA ILE A 97 4.24 -6.33 7.27
C ILE A 97 5.55 -6.97 7.76
N GLU A 98 5.90 -6.83 9.03
CA GLU A 98 7.09 -7.47 9.61
C GLU A 98 7.06 -9.00 9.45
N SER A 99 5.88 -9.62 9.59
CA SER A 99 5.72 -11.06 9.39
C SER A 99 5.91 -11.49 7.93
N PHE A 100 5.45 -10.70 6.95
CA PHE A 100 5.74 -10.94 5.53
C PHE A 100 7.24 -10.79 5.26
N VAL A 101 7.91 -9.78 5.82
CA VAL A 101 9.36 -9.59 5.69
C VAL A 101 10.12 -10.77 6.30
N ALA A 102 9.75 -11.22 7.49
CA ALA A 102 10.40 -12.35 8.17
C ALA A 102 10.21 -13.68 7.42
N ALA A 103 9.04 -13.87 6.79
CA ALA A 103 8.78 -14.99 5.89
C ALA A 103 9.47 -14.83 4.51
N ASN A 104 10.25 -13.76 4.33
CA ASN A 104 10.87 -13.36 3.08
C ASN A 104 9.84 -13.32 1.95
N LYS A 105 8.61 -12.85 2.16
CA LYS A 105 7.55 -12.76 1.14
C LYS A 105 7.53 -11.38 0.47
N PRO A 106 7.07 -11.28 -0.79
CA PRO A 106 6.95 -10.01 -1.48
C PRO A 106 5.91 -9.08 -0.83
N ILE A 107 6.19 -7.78 -0.89
CA ILE A 107 5.32 -6.73 -0.37
C ILE A 107 5.30 -5.61 -1.41
N ALA A 108 4.11 -5.11 -1.76
CA ALA A 108 3.96 -3.96 -2.64
C ALA A 108 3.10 -2.87 -2.01
N LEU A 109 3.55 -1.62 -2.09
CA LEU A 109 2.83 -0.45 -1.56
C LEU A 109 2.86 0.69 -2.59
N VAL A 110 1.76 1.39 -2.81
CA VAL A 110 1.70 2.44 -3.85
C VAL A 110 1.10 3.75 -3.31
N CYS A 111 1.53 4.89 -3.87
CA CYS A 111 1.06 6.23 -3.52
C CYS A 111 1.42 6.58 -2.07
N HIS A 112 0.44 6.80 -1.19
CA HIS A 112 0.69 7.07 0.22
C HIS A 112 1.00 5.84 1.05
N ALA A 113 0.64 4.64 0.56
CA ALA A 113 0.79 3.41 1.31
C ALA A 113 2.23 3.11 1.78
N PRO A 114 3.32 3.43 1.04
CA PRO A 114 4.68 3.34 1.57
C PRO A 114 4.89 4.05 2.92
N GLY A 115 4.07 5.06 3.26
CA GLY A 115 4.09 5.71 4.56
C GLY A 115 3.79 4.77 5.75
N VAL A 116 3.11 3.64 5.54
CA VAL A 116 2.88 2.64 6.61
C VAL A 116 4.18 1.99 7.10
N LEU A 117 5.28 2.12 6.34
CA LEU A 117 6.59 1.58 6.71
C LEU A 117 7.30 2.40 7.81
N ARG A 118 6.72 3.52 8.24
CA ARG A 118 7.26 4.45 9.25
C ARG A 118 7.80 3.79 10.52
N TYR A 119 7.13 2.74 11.00
CA TYR A 119 7.53 2.01 12.21
C TYR A 119 7.87 0.53 11.96
N VAL A 120 7.78 0.07 10.72
CA VAL A 120 8.08 -1.32 10.35
C VAL A 120 9.59 -1.56 10.43
N LYS A 121 9.98 -2.65 11.08
CA LYS A 121 11.38 -3.02 11.24
C LYS A 121 11.75 -4.27 10.43
N SER A 122 13.02 -4.35 10.03
CA SER A 122 13.64 -5.58 9.57
C SER A 122 13.92 -6.53 10.75
N PRO A 123 14.21 -7.83 10.49
CA PRO A 123 14.49 -8.80 11.55
C PRO A 123 15.68 -8.43 12.46
N ASP A 124 16.59 -7.56 12.01
CA ASP A 124 17.70 -7.03 12.81
C ASP A 124 17.30 -5.79 13.66
N GLY A 125 16.02 -5.43 13.68
CA GLY A 125 15.45 -4.35 14.50
C GLY A 125 15.60 -2.94 13.94
N LYS A 126 16.21 -2.79 12.76
CA LYS A 126 16.37 -1.50 12.07
C LYS A 126 15.11 -1.12 11.29
N PRO A 127 14.90 0.16 10.93
CA PRO A 127 13.83 0.52 10.02
C PRO A 127 13.92 -0.28 8.71
N LEU A 128 12.80 -0.84 8.26
CA LEU A 128 12.79 -1.76 7.10
C LEU A 128 13.40 -1.12 5.85
N VAL A 129 13.16 0.18 5.65
CA VAL A 129 13.60 0.92 4.46
C VAL A 129 15.05 1.41 4.54
N GLN A 130 15.74 1.21 5.67
CA GLN A 130 17.11 1.70 5.83
C GLN A 130 18.04 1.10 4.78
N GLY A 131 18.63 1.96 3.94
CA GLY A 131 19.53 1.58 2.86
C GLY A 131 18.85 0.96 1.64
N LYS A 132 17.50 0.92 1.59
CA LYS A 132 16.74 0.39 0.45
C LYS A 132 16.33 1.49 -0.51
N ASN A 133 16.28 1.16 -1.79
CA ASN A 133 15.68 2.02 -2.81
C ASN A 133 14.17 2.00 -2.65
N VAL A 134 13.55 3.17 -2.53
CA VAL A 134 12.10 3.30 -2.34
C VAL A 134 11.55 4.50 -3.12
N THR A 135 10.23 4.51 -3.30
CA THR A 135 9.45 5.66 -3.74
C THR A 135 8.11 5.69 -3.00
N GLY A 136 7.28 6.69 -3.29
CA GLY A 136 5.98 6.92 -2.71
C GLY A 136 5.47 8.30 -3.14
N PHE A 137 4.29 8.69 -2.64
CA PHE A 137 3.69 9.97 -3.01
C PHE A 137 4.64 11.11 -2.65
N THR A 138 4.93 11.96 -3.62
CA THR A 138 5.98 12.96 -3.47
C THR A 138 5.47 14.15 -2.67
N ASN A 139 6.39 14.90 -2.06
CA ASN A 139 6.02 16.15 -1.39
C ASN A 139 5.39 17.16 -2.36
N THR A 140 5.81 17.15 -3.63
CA THR A 140 5.32 18.05 -4.68
C THR A 140 3.91 17.67 -5.14
N GLU A 141 3.62 16.37 -5.28
CA GLU A 141 2.26 15.86 -5.51
C GLU A 141 1.33 16.18 -4.33
N GLU A 142 1.82 16.10 -3.07
CA GLU A 142 1.05 16.46 -1.88
C GLU A 142 0.74 17.97 -1.82
N GLU A 143 1.71 18.80 -2.20
CA GLU A 143 1.52 20.26 -2.28
C GLU A 143 0.51 20.62 -3.37
N GLU A 144 0.57 19.95 -4.53
CA GLU A 144 -0.38 20.17 -5.63
C GLU A 144 -1.82 19.85 -5.22
N VAL A 145 -2.04 18.80 -4.44
CA VAL A 145 -3.38 18.47 -3.91
C VAL A 145 -3.77 19.32 -2.68
N GLY A 146 -2.87 20.18 -2.19
CA GLY A 146 -3.14 21.18 -1.14
C GLY A 146 -3.30 20.60 0.26
N LEU A 147 -2.75 19.42 0.54
CA LEU A 147 -2.95 18.69 1.79
C LEU A 147 -1.70 18.56 2.67
N THR A 148 -0.59 19.21 2.30
CA THR A 148 0.68 19.18 3.07
C THR A 148 0.54 19.59 4.54
N LYS A 149 -0.41 20.48 4.85
CA LYS A 149 -0.70 20.93 6.22
C LYS A 149 -1.80 20.14 6.93
N VAL A 150 -2.38 19.14 6.25
CA VAL A 150 -3.50 18.32 6.74
C VAL A 150 -3.03 16.91 7.07
N VAL A 151 -2.15 16.35 6.24
CA VAL A 151 -1.57 15.02 6.46
C VAL A 151 -0.75 14.97 7.76
N PRO A 152 -0.72 13.82 8.47
CA PRO A 152 0.04 13.69 9.72
C PRO A 152 1.55 13.69 9.50
N PHE A 153 2.00 13.33 8.29
CA PHE A 153 3.38 13.39 7.83
C PHE A 153 3.42 13.30 6.29
N LEU A 154 4.54 13.71 5.70
CA LEU A 154 4.80 13.55 4.28
C LEU A 154 5.54 12.23 4.02
N VAL A 155 5.07 11.45 3.05
CA VAL A 155 5.58 10.09 2.79
C VAL A 155 7.04 10.11 2.33
N GLU A 156 7.40 11.02 1.42
CA GLU A 156 8.78 11.18 0.95
C GLU A 156 9.74 11.54 2.11
N ASP A 157 9.36 12.47 2.98
CA ASP A 157 10.19 12.87 4.12
C ASP A 157 10.33 11.73 5.14
N GLU A 158 9.24 11.03 5.43
CA GLU A 158 9.28 9.95 6.42
C GLU A 158 10.16 8.80 5.95
N LEU A 159 10.06 8.40 4.68
CA LEU A 159 10.90 7.33 4.13
C LEU A 159 12.38 7.71 4.14
N LYS A 160 12.72 8.97 3.80
CA LYS A 160 14.10 9.48 3.89
C LYS A 160 14.59 9.51 5.34
N ALA A 161 13.76 9.94 6.29
CA ALA A 161 14.11 9.97 7.71
C ALA A 161 14.40 8.59 8.29
N LYS A 162 13.79 7.53 7.73
CA LYS A 162 14.07 6.13 8.05
C LYS A 162 15.26 5.54 7.29
N GLY A 163 15.98 6.35 6.53
CA GLY A 163 17.17 5.95 5.78
C GLY A 163 16.88 5.32 4.41
N GLY A 164 15.66 5.47 3.89
CA GLY A 164 15.31 5.06 2.53
C GLY A 164 16.01 5.92 1.48
N ILE A 165 16.54 5.28 0.45
CA ILE A 165 17.10 5.92 -0.74
C ILE A 165 15.94 6.24 -1.67
N PHE A 166 15.31 7.40 -1.42
CA PHE A 166 14.10 7.81 -2.11
C PHE A 166 14.39 8.31 -3.53
N SER A 167 13.66 7.81 -4.52
CA SER A 167 13.68 8.30 -5.90
C SER A 167 12.27 8.64 -6.39
N LYS A 168 12.17 9.59 -7.33
CA LYS A 168 10.91 10.03 -7.94
C LYS A 168 11.12 10.46 -9.38
N THR A 169 10.04 10.44 -10.16
CA THR A 169 9.93 11.08 -11.47
C THR A 169 9.10 12.35 -11.36
N GLU A 170 8.78 13.00 -12.49
CA GLU A 170 7.79 14.07 -12.54
C GLU A 170 6.48 13.70 -11.82
N ASP A 171 5.81 14.71 -11.27
CA ASP A 171 4.53 14.52 -10.59
C ASP A 171 3.54 13.84 -11.53
N TRP A 172 2.80 12.85 -11.00
CA TRP A 172 1.84 12.01 -11.73
C TRP A 172 2.44 11.05 -12.77
N GLY A 173 3.76 11.09 -12.99
CA GLY A 173 4.48 10.14 -13.84
C GLY A 173 4.52 8.73 -13.23
N VAL A 174 4.65 7.71 -14.08
CA VAL A 174 4.74 6.31 -13.62
C VAL A 174 6.15 6.05 -13.08
N HIS A 175 6.24 5.71 -11.79
CA HIS A 175 7.51 5.33 -11.17
C HIS A 175 7.31 4.21 -10.14
N VAL A 176 8.02 3.10 -10.35
CA VAL A 176 7.98 1.91 -9.49
C VAL A 176 9.41 1.49 -9.17
N VAL A 177 9.69 1.32 -7.88
CA VAL A 177 10.98 0.85 -7.38
C VAL A 177 10.79 -0.54 -6.80
N THR A 178 11.63 -1.48 -7.23
CA THR A 178 11.72 -2.83 -6.64
C THR A 178 13.11 -2.99 -6.02
N ASP A 179 13.16 -3.18 -4.71
CA ASP A 179 14.38 -3.46 -3.95
C ASP A 179 14.23 -4.81 -3.23
N ALA A 180 14.93 -5.83 -3.72
CA ALA A 180 14.74 -7.22 -3.33
C ALA A 180 13.26 -7.65 -3.43
N ARG A 181 12.58 -7.88 -2.29
CA ARG A 181 11.16 -8.26 -2.24
C ARG A 181 10.22 -7.12 -1.81
N LEU A 182 10.73 -5.89 -1.69
CA LEU A 182 9.94 -4.70 -1.39
C LEU A 182 9.70 -3.90 -2.68
N ILE A 183 8.43 -3.68 -3.02
CA ILE A 183 8.01 -2.90 -4.17
C ILE A 183 7.29 -1.65 -3.67
N THR A 184 7.69 -0.49 -4.19
CA THR A 184 7.02 0.79 -3.91
C THR A 184 6.68 1.51 -5.20
N GLY A 185 5.52 2.17 -5.27
CA GLY A 185 5.08 2.95 -6.42
C GLY A 185 4.73 4.39 -6.03
N GLN A 186 5.07 5.35 -6.87
CA GLN A 186 4.99 6.78 -6.53
C GLN A 186 3.55 7.27 -6.32
N ASN A 187 2.63 6.95 -7.22
CA ASN A 187 1.31 7.60 -7.28
C ASN A 187 0.26 6.66 -7.90
N PRO A 188 -1.01 7.08 -8.11
CA PRO A 188 -2.04 6.19 -8.65
C PRO A 188 -1.70 5.58 -10.02
N ALA A 189 -1.01 6.32 -10.91
CA ALA A 189 -0.58 5.82 -12.21
C ALA A 189 0.42 4.65 -12.09
N SER A 190 1.12 4.56 -10.95
CA SER A 190 2.08 3.52 -10.64
C SER A 190 1.44 2.24 -10.07
N SER A 191 0.11 2.22 -9.82
CA SER A 191 -0.59 1.07 -9.21
C SER A 191 -0.58 -0.18 -10.08
N GLY A 192 -0.97 -0.06 -11.35
CA GLY A 192 -0.94 -1.17 -12.31
C GLY A 192 0.48 -1.73 -12.52
N PRO A 193 1.47 -0.87 -12.87
CA PRO A 193 2.87 -1.27 -12.97
C PRO A 193 3.44 -1.91 -11.68
N GLY A 194 3.08 -1.39 -10.50
CA GLY A 194 3.49 -1.96 -9.22
C GLY A 194 2.91 -3.36 -8.98
N ALA A 195 1.64 -3.57 -9.29
CA ALA A 195 1.01 -4.89 -9.23
C ALA A 195 1.65 -5.87 -10.24
N GLN A 196 2.00 -5.40 -11.44
CA GLN A 196 2.69 -6.23 -12.43
C GLN A 196 4.10 -6.64 -11.97
N ALA A 197 4.85 -5.71 -11.38
CA ALA A 197 6.16 -6.01 -10.79
C ALA A 197 6.03 -7.07 -9.68
N LEU A 198 5.01 -6.95 -8.84
CA LEU A 198 4.72 -7.94 -7.80
C LEU A 198 4.43 -9.33 -8.38
N ILE A 199 3.56 -9.42 -9.38
CA ILE A 199 3.24 -10.69 -10.06
C ILE A 199 4.48 -11.31 -10.68
N ASN A 200 5.34 -10.51 -11.32
CA ASN A 200 6.58 -10.99 -11.90
C ASN A 200 7.55 -11.55 -10.83
N LEU A 201 7.67 -10.86 -9.69
CA LEU A 201 8.51 -11.29 -8.58
C LEU A 201 8.04 -12.60 -7.95
N MET A 202 6.72 -12.85 -7.91
CA MET A 202 6.16 -14.12 -7.46
C MET A 202 6.45 -15.27 -8.43
N ARG A 203 6.31 -15.03 -9.74
CA ARG A 203 6.55 -16.05 -10.78
C ARG A 203 8.01 -16.49 -10.85
N ASN A 204 8.94 -15.58 -10.61
CA ASN A 204 10.38 -15.88 -10.68
C ASN A 204 10.94 -16.52 -9.39
N ALA A 205 10.11 -16.68 -8.35
CA ALA A 205 10.48 -17.34 -7.10
C ALA A 205 9.98 -18.78 -6.99
N ALA A 206 9.35 -19.30 -8.06
CA ALA A 206 8.80 -20.64 -8.18
C ALA A 206 9.76 -21.61 -8.90
#